data_AF-A0AAU4F9Y2-F1
#
_entry.id   AF-A0AAU4F9Y2-F1
#
_cell.length_a   1.000
_cell.length_b   1.000
_cell.length_c   1.000
_cell.angle_alpha   90.00
_cell.angle_beta   90.00
_cell.angle_gamma   90.00
#
_symmetry.space_group_name_H-M   'P 1'
#
loop_
_entity.id
_entity.type
_entity.pdbx_description
1 polymer ?
#
loop_
_entity_poly.entity_id
_entity_poly.type
_entity_poly.pdbx_seq_one_letter_code
_entity_poly.pdbx_strand_id
1 'polypeptide(L)'
;MAAINYPAVVHAPHFKIQKSTNRGLEPLSERLYSSREDAVTWASVLREPGDLVLIGEYSVAYYARCVVCGEFSDDERMRFADWTELGQYLTREPGWRWTCEQLVFCPNHRPDEED
;
A
#
# COMPACT_ATOMS: atom_id res chain seq x y z
N MET A 1 -1.54 22.97 20.10
CA MET A 1 -1.96 22.49 18.77
C MET A 1 -2.33 21.03 18.92
N ALA A 2 -3.47 20.57 18.41
CA ALA A 2 -3.81 19.15 18.45
C ALA A 2 -2.83 18.38 17.55
N ALA A 3 -2.20 17.33 18.05
CA ALA A 3 -1.39 16.45 17.22
C ALA A 3 -2.31 15.78 16.20
N ILE A 4 -2.08 16.03 14.92
CA ILE A 4 -2.79 15.33 13.85
C ILE A 4 -2.13 13.97 13.71
N ASN A 5 -2.88 12.91 14.03
CA ASN A 5 -2.46 11.54 13.77
C ASN A 5 -2.82 11.20 12.32
N TYR A 6 -1.82 10.93 11.50
CA TYR A 6 -1.99 10.50 10.12
C TYR A 6 -1.99 8.96 10.06
N PRO A 7 -3.15 8.29 10.10
CA PRO A 7 -3.17 6.84 10.22
C PRO A 7 -2.50 6.18 9.01
N ALA A 8 -1.70 5.14 9.24
CA ALA A 8 -1.16 4.32 8.16
C ALA A 8 -2.22 3.39 7.56
N VAL A 9 -3.36 3.24 8.23
CA VAL A 9 -4.47 2.35 7.83
C VAL A 9 -5.65 3.19 7.36
N VAL A 10 -6.21 2.85 6.20
CA VAL A 10 -7.46 3.46 5.70
C VAL A 10 -8.49 2.37 5.48
N HIS A 11 -9.62 2.48 6.15
CA HIS A 11 -10.77 1.60 6.01
C HIS A 11 -11.71 2.11 4.93
N ALA A 12 -11.39 1.79 3.68
CA ALA A 12 -12.21 2.11 2.51
C ALA A 12 -11.96 1.06 1.42
N PRO A 13 -12.86 0.92 0.43
CA PRO A 13 -12.64 0.03 -0.71
C PRO A 13 -11.41 0.43 -1.52
N HIS A 14 -10.52 -0.53 -1.76
CA HIS A 14 -9.36 -0.45 -2.64
C HIS A 14 -9.35 -1.65 -3.58
N PHE A 15 -8.70 -1.53 -4.73
CA PHE A 15 -8.83 -2.50 -5.81
C PHE A 15 -7.45 -2.98 -6.29
N LYS A 16 -7.28 -4.29 -6.43
CA LYS A 16 -6.06 -4.93 -6.98
C LYS A 16 -6.39 -5.59 -8.31
N ILE A 17 -5.54 -5.37 -9.31
CA ILE A 17 -5.68 -5.99 -10.63
C ILE A 17 -4.89 -7.30 -10.64
N GLN A 18 -5.56 -8.40 -10.97
CA GLN A 18 -4.98 -9.74 -10.97
C GLN A 18 -5.26 -10.46 -12.29
N LYS A 19 -4.31 -11.26 -12.75
CA LYS A 19 -4.44 -12.16 -13.89
C LYS A 19 -4.67 -13.58 -13.40
N SER A 20 -5.61 -14.27 -14.03
CA SER A 20 -5.81 -15.70 -13.82
C SER A 20 -4.75 -16.47 -14.60
N THR A 21 -3.98 -17.28 -13.89
CA THR A 21 -2.98 -18.21 -14.44
C THR A 21 -3.36 -19.64 -14.09
N ASN A 22 -2.67 -20.62 -14.69
CA ASN A 22 -2.86 -22.03 -14.35
C ASN A 22 -2.49 -22.36 -12.88
N ARG A 23 -1.79 -21.44 -12.20
CA ARG A 23 -1.33 -21.58 -10.81
C ARG A 23 -2.19 -20.78 -9.81
N GLY A 24 -3.16 -20.00 -10.28
CA GLY A 24 -4.03 -19.18 -9.45
C GLY A 24 -4.12 -17.74 -9.92
N LEU A 25 -4.29 -16.80 -8.99
CA LEU A 25 -4.35 -15.37 -9.28
C LEU A 25 -3.01 -14.72 -9.01
N GLU A 26 -2.45 -14.04 -10.01
CA GLU A 26 -1.19 -13.31 -9.91
C GLU A 26 -1.45 -11.81 -10.10
N PRO A 27 -0.84 -10.92 -9.30
CA PRO A 27 -1.03 -9.48 -9.48
C PRO A 27 -0.42 -9.01 -10.81
N LEU A 28 -1.19 -8.23 -11.59
CA LEU A 28 -0.67 -7.52 -12.78
C LEU A 28 0.08 -6.24 -12.43
N SER A 29 -0.19 -5.71 -11.23
CA SER A 29 0.49 -4.56 -10.65
C SER A 29 0.57 -4.74 -9.14
N GLU A 30 1.65 -4.24 -8.55
CA GLU A 30 1.80 -4.16 -7.09
C GLU A 30 0.91 -3.07 -6.48
N ARG A 31 0.34 -2.17 -7.30
CA ARG A 31 -0.48 -1.05 -6.84
C ARG A 31 -1.89 -1.46 -6.41
N LEU A 32 -2.37 -0.84 -5.34
CA LEU A 32 -3.80 -0.75 -5.03
C LEU A 32 -4.39 0.58 -5.49
N TYR A 33 -5.51 0.48 -6.21
CA TYR A 33 -6.25 1.62 -6.73
C TYR A 33 -7.34 2.04 -5.73
N SER A 34 -7.55 3.35 -5.60
CA SER A 34 -8.56 3.93 -4.70
C SER A 34 -9.99 3.85 -5.27
N SER A 35 -10.14 3.55 -6.56
CA SER A 35 -11.43 3.40 -7.21
C SER A 35 -11.44 2.20 -8.16
N ARG A 36 -12.63 1.63 -8.34
CA ARG A 36 -12.83 0.52 -9.28
C ARG A 36 -12.63 0.98 -10.72
N GLU A 37 -13.04 2.20 -11.02
CA GLU A 37 -12.91 2.81 -12.35
C GLU A 37 -11.45 2.97 -12.76
N ASP A 38 -10.60 3.44 -11.84
CA ASP A 38 -9.15 3.52 -12.07
C ASP A 38 -8.57 2.12 -12.32
N ALA A 39 -8.97 1.13 -11.51
CA ALA A 39 -8.51 -0.24 -11.68
C ALA A 39 -8.94 -0.83 -13.03
N VAL A 40 -10.17 -0.57 -13.50
CA VAL A 40 -10.65 -1.02 -14.82
C VAL A 40 -9.86 -0.35 -15.94
N THR A 41 -9.60 0.95 -15.81
CA THR A 41 -8.82 1.72 -16.79
C THR A 41 -7.41 1.16 -16.90
N TRP A 42 -6.72 0.97 -15.77
CA TRP A 42 -5.38 0.39 -15.75
C TRP A 42 -5.34 -1.07 -16.15
N ALA A 43 -6.36 -1.88 -15.82
CA ALA A 43 -6.47 -3.26 -16.27
C ALA A 43 -6.49 -3.35 -17.80
N SER A 44 -7.11 -2.38 -18.47
CA SER A 44 -7.15 -2.32 -19.93
C SER A 44 -5.80 -1.96 -20.54
N VAL A 45 -4.96 -1.21 -19.83
CA VAL A 45 -3.59 -0.84 -20.24
C VAL A 45 -2.60 -1.97 -19.97
N LEU A 46 -2.73 -2.67 -18.85
CA LEU A 46 -1.76 -3.68 -18.39
C LEU A 46 -1.97 -5.08 -18.98
N ARG A 47 -3.19 -5.42 -19.42
CA ARG A 47 -3.50 -6.77 -19.90
C ARG A 47 -2.83 -7.08 -21.24
N GLU A 48 -2.39 -8.32 -21.41
CA GLU A 48 -1.94 -8.84 -22.69
C GLU A 48 -3.07 -9.58 -23.44
N PRO A 49 -2.98 -9.75 -24.77
CA PRO A 49 -3.95 -10.55 -25.52
C PRO A 49 -4.06 -11.98 -24.98
N GLY A 50 -5.28 -12.40 -24.64
CA GLY A 50 -5.56 -13.72 -24.06
C GLY A 50 -5.61 -13.74 -22.54
N ASP A 51 -5.30 -12.63 -21.87
CA ASP A 51 -5.36 -12.55 -20.41
C ASP A 51 -6.79 -12.53 -19.90
N LEU A 52 -7.07 -13.41 -18.93
CA LEU A 52 -8.26 -13.30 -18.09
C LEU A 52 -7.91 -12.46 -16.86
N VAL A 53 -8.40 -11.22 -16.84
CA VAL A 53 -8.13 -10.25 -15.77
C VAL A 53 -9.32 -10.13 -14.82
N LEU A 54 -9.03 -10.09 -13.52
CA LEU A 54 -9.96 -9.95 -12.42
C LEU A 54 -9.55 -8.73 -11.57
N ILE A 55 -10.54 -8.05 -11.02
CA ILE A 55 -10.35 -6.93 -10.10
C ILE A 55 -10.89 -7.34 -8.74
N GLY A 56 -9.99 -7.57 -7.79
CA GLY A 56 -10.32 -7.90 -6.40
C GLY A 56 -10.50 -6.63 -5.57
N GLU A 57 -11.44 -6.64 -4.63
CA GLU A 57 -11.69 -5.55 -3.69
C GLU A 57 -11.13 -5.88 -2.30
N TYR A 58 -10.51 -4.89 -1.67
CA TYR A 58 -9.95 -4.91 -0.33
C TYR A 58 -10.60 -3.80 0.49
N SER A 59 -11.08 -4.10 1.70
CA SER A 59 -11.76 -3.13 2.58
C SER A 59 -10.80 -2.25 3.37
N VAL A 60 -9.51 -2.52 3.27
CA VAL A 60 -8.43 -1.80 3.95
C VAL A 60 -7.26 -1.62 2.99
N ALA A 61 -6.55 -0.50 3.12
CA ALA A 61 -5.23 -0.34 2.55
C ALA A 61 -4.29 0.28 3.58
N TYR A 62 -3.02 -0.10 3.46
CA TYR A 62 -1.94 0.37 4.30
C TYR A 62 -1.04 1.32 3.51
N TYR A 63 -0.63 2.41 4.14
CA TYR A 63 0.20 3.45 3.55
C TYR A 63 1.51 3.55 4.31
N ALA A 64 2.61 3.64 3.58
CA ALA A 64 3.92 3.99 4.14
C ALA A 64 3.98 5.49 4.47
N ARG A 65 3.07 5.93 5.35
CA ARG A 65 2.85 7.33 5.72
C ARG A 65 3.18 7.56 7.19
N CYS A 66 4.09 8.50 7.46
CA CYS A 66 4.48 8.87 8.80
C CYS A 66 3.28 9.34 9.63
N VAL A 67 3.08 8.73 10.80
CA VAL A 67 1.98 9.03 11.71
C VAL A 67 2.03 10.46 12.26
N VAL A 68 3.22 11.05 12.33
CA VAL A 68 3.48 12.39 12.92
C VAL A 68 3.33 13.51 11.89
N CYS A 69 4.00 13.40 10.74
CA CYS A 69 4.03 14.48 9.74
C CYS A 69 3.21 14.21 8.47
N GLY A 70 2.70 12.99 8.28
CA GLY A 70 1.92 12.61 7.09
C GLY A 70 2.74 12.45 5.82
N GLU A 71 4.07 12.51 5.90
CA GLU A 71 4.99 12.28 4.78
C GLU A 71 4.94 10.82 4.32
N PHE A 72 5.10 10.58 3.02
CA PHE A 72 5.17 9.24 2.43
C PHE A 72 6.63 8.85 2.19
N SER A 73 6.93 7.54 2.23
CA SER A 73 8.27 7.04 1.89
C SER A 73 8.58 7.14 0.40
N ASP A 74 7.55 7.24 -0.43
CA ASP A 74 7.64 7.30 -1.88
C ASP A 74 6.74 8.40 -2.48
N ASP A 75 7.14 8.87 -3.66
CA ASP A 75 6.39 9.90 -4.41
C ASP A 75 5.08 9.37 -4.99
N GLU A 76 4.99 8.06 -5.24
CA GLU A 76 3.81 7.41 -5.84
C GLU A 76 2.67 7.20 -4.83
N ARG A 77 2.97 7.33 -3.54
CA ARG A 77 2.09 7.06 -2.40
C ARG A 77 1.52 5.66 -2.48
N MET A 78 2.42 4.69 -2.61
CA MET A 78 2.06 3.28 -2.70
C MET A 78 1.16 2.83 -1.57
N ARG A 79 0.30 1.87 -1.90
CA ARG A 79 -0.74 1.30 -1.04
C ARG A 79 -0.58 -0.21 -1.01
N PHE A 80 -0.63 -0.78 0.17
CA PHE A 80 -0.41 -2.21 0.40
C PHE A 80 -1.70 -2.88 0.88
N ALA A 81 -1.94 -4.12 0.45
CA ALA A 81 -3.14 -4.87 0.79
C ALA A 81 -3.07 -5.44 2.20
N ASP A 82 -1.85 -5.68 2.68
CA ASP A 82 -1.58 -6.18 4.01
C ASP A 82 -0.41 -5.44 4.67
N TRP A 83 -0.41 -5.51 6.00
CA TRP A 83 0.61 -4.85 6.80
C TRP A 83 2.00 -5.48 6.65
N THR A 84 2.07 -6.76 6.29
CA THR A 84 3.35 -7.47 6.11
C THR A 84 4.02 -7.06 4.80
N GLU A 85 3.27 -6.91 3.71
CA GLU A 85 3.70 -6.33 2.43
C GLU A 85 4.30 -4.93 2.67
N LEU A 86 3.58 -4.06 3.41
CA LEU A 86 4.10 -2.74 3.78
C LEU A 86 5.39 -2.84 4.59
N GLY A 87 5.42 -3.72 5.59
CA GLY A 87 6.59 -3.91 6.43
C GLY A 87 7.81 -4.37 5.66
N GLN A 88 7.63 -5.31 4.72
CA GLN A 88 8.67 -5.79 3.81
C GLN A 88 9.16 -4.67 2.89
N TYR A 89 8.26 -3.85 2.37
CA TYR A 89 8.61 -2.68 1.58
C TYR A 89 9.47 -1.69 2.39
N LEU A 90 9.01 -1.31 3.59
CA LEU A 90 9.72 -0.36 4.45
C LEU A 90 11.08 -0.87 4.97
N THR A 91 11.31 -2.19 5.04
CA THR A 91 12.67 -2.69 5.36
C THR A 91 13.73 -2.29 4.33
N ARG A 92 13.31 -1.85 3.14
CA ARG A 92 14.18 -1.38 2.06
C ARG A 92 14.29 0.15 2.00
N GLU A 93 13.49 0.87 2.80
CA GLU A 93 13.44 2.33 2.82
C GLU A 93 14.29 2.89 3.98
N PRO A 94 15.46 3.53 3.70
CA PRO A 94 16.40 3.92 4.74
C PRO A 94 15.80 4.85 5.80
N GLY A 95 15.91 4.46 7.06
CA GLY A 95 15.49 5.26 8.21
C GLY A 95 13.97 5.25 8.49
N TRP A 96 13.16 4.63 7.64
CA TRP A 96 11.74 4.40 7.92
C TRP A 96 11.55 3.24 8.90
N ARG A 97 10.54 3.36 9.77
CA ARG A 97 10.21 2.35 10.78
C ARG A 97 8.72 2.07 10.79
N TRP A 98 8.35 0.85 11.17
CA TRP A 98 6.98 0.43 11.36
C TRP A 98 6.83 -0.44 12.61
N THR A 99 5.64 -0.49 13.21
CA THR A 99 5.37 -1.23 14.45
C THR A 99 4.22 -2.23 14.30
N CYS A 100 4.04 -3.14 15.27
CA CYS A 100 2.93 -4.08 15.25
C CYS A 100 1.57 -3.42 15.53
N GLU A 101 1.56 -2.23 16.14
CA GLU A 101 0.38 -1.37 16.31
C GLU A 101 -0.03 -0.62 15.04
N GLN A 102 0.55 -0.98 13.89
CA GLN A 102 0.24 -0.39 12.58
C GLN A 102 0.59 1.10 12.47
N LEU A 103 1.69 1.50 13.11
CA LEU A 103 2.27 2.85 13.01
C LEU A 103 3.46 2.84 12.06
N VAL A 104 3.63 3.93 11.31
CA VAL A 104 4.80 4.18 10.44
C VAL A 104 5.45 5.49 10.86
N PHE A 105 6.77 5.54 10.88
CA PHE A 105 7.56 6.72 11.21
C PHE A 105 8.60 7.00 10.13
N CYS A 106 8.71 8.27 9.72
CA CYS A 106 9.78 8.71 8.83
C CYS A 106 11.10 8.90 9.61
N PRO A 107 12.25 9.04 8.92
CA PRO A 107 13.56 9.20 9.58
C PRO A 107 13.63 10.34 10.60
N ASN A 108 12.84 11.41 10.41
CA ASN A 108 12.82 12.59 11.29
C ASN A 108 11.97 12.42 12.56
N HIS A 109 11.06 11.44 12.57
CA HIS A 109 10.09 11.24 13.65
C HIS A 109 10.12 9.82 14.21
N ARG A 110 11.14 9.03 13.86
CA ARG A 110 11.32 7.70 14.42
C ARG A 110 11.37 7.82 15.95
N PRO A 111 10.69 6.93 16.70
CA PRO A 111 10.91 6.85 18.14
C PRO A 111 12.40 6.56 18.35
N ASP A 112 13.02 7.26 19.30
CA ASP A 112 14.38 6.95 19.71
C ASP A 112 14.41 5.48 20.15
N GLU A 113 15.36 4.72 19.61
CA GLU A 113 15.64 3.39 20.14
C GLU A 113 16.20 3.62 21.55
N GLU A 114 15.46 3.21 22.59
CA GLU A 114 16.08 3.03 23.91
C GLU A 114 17.17 1.97 23.72
N ASP A 115 18.44 2.38 23.82
CA ASP A 115 19.64 1.53 23.84
C ASP A 115 19.56 0.43 24.93
#